data_AF-A0AAW8TS88-F1
#
_entry.id   AF-A0AAW8TS88-F1
#
_cell.length_a   1.000
_cell.length_b   1.000
_cell.length_c   1.000
_cell.angle_alpha   90.00
_cell.angle_beta   90.00
_cell.angle_gamma   90.00
#
_symmetry.space_group_name_H-M   'P 1'
#
loop_
_entity.id
_entity.type
_entity.pdbx_description
1 polymer ?
#
loop_
_entity_poly.entity_id
_entity_poly.type
_entity_poly.pdbx_seq_one_letter_code
_entity_poly.pdbx_strand_id
1 'polypeptide(L)' 'MDVTFEVKNQKFNYRVCGIIIDNQKILAMRDECSPYYYLPGGRVKLGETAEESI' A
#
# COMPACT_ATOMS: atom_id res chain seq x y z
N MET A 1 10.87 -1.57 10.60
CA MET A 1 10.35 -2.94 10.45
C MET A 1 8.94 -2.83 9.93
N ASP A 2 8.56 -3.49 8.84
CA ASP A 2 7.17 -3.45 8.35
C ASP A 2 6.22 -4.01 9.41
N VAL A 3 5.03 -3.42 9.55
CA VAL A 3 3.95 -3.95 10.38
C VAL A 3 3.32 -5.13 9.65
N THR A 4 4.07 -6.24 9.66
CA THR A 4 3.71 -7.53 9.10
C THR A 4 4.00 -8.57 10.16
N PHE A 5 2.99 -9.34 10.53
CA PHE A 5 3.16 -10.41 11.50
C PHE A 5 2.25 -11.59 11.18
N GLU A 6 2.70 -12.77 11.60
CA GLU A 6 1.96 -14.01 11.46
C GLU A 6 1.18 -14.29 12.74
N VAL A 7 -0.09 -14.65 12.59
CA VAL A 7 -0.97 -15.09 13.67
C VAL A 7 -1.49 -16.48 13.33
N LYS A 8 -0.89 -17.51 13.94
CA LYS A 8 -1.12 -18.92 13.58
C LYS A 8 -0.84 -19.13 12.08
N ASN A 9 -1.86 -19.51 11.30
CA ASN A 9 -1.76 -19.74 9.86
C ASN A 9 -2.23 -18.53 9.03
N GLN A 10 -2.26 -17.34 9.62
CA GLN A 10 -2.68 -16.11 8.95
C GLN A 10 -1.54 -15.09 8.92
N LYS A 11 -1.49 -14.29 7.86
CA LYS A 11 -0.55 -13.18 7.74
C LYS A 11 -1.31 -11.86 7.73
N PHE A 12 -0.99 -10.99 8.68
CA PHE A 12 -1.45 -9.62 8.69
C PHE A 12 -0.41 -8.72 8.00
N ASN A 13 -0.85 -7.81 7.13
CA ASN A 13 -0.01 -6.74 6.58
C ASN A 13 -0.77 -5.42 6.72
N TYR A 14 -0.17 -4.43 7.39
CA TYR A 14 -0.67 -3.07 7.34
C TYR A 14 -0.13 -2.34 6.11
N ARG A 15 -1.03 -1.82 5.26
CA ARG A 15 -0.70 -1.14 4.02
C ARG A 15 -1.44 0.19 3.91
N VAL A 16 -0.78 1.16 3.31
CA VAL A 16 -1.35 2.46 2.95
C VAL A 16 -1.22 2.67 1.45
N CYS A 17 -2.17 3.40 0.86
CA CYS A 17 -2.09 3.85 -0.53
C CYS A 17 -2.61 5.27 -0.65
N GLY A 18 -2.06 6.01 -1.61
CA GLY A 18 -2.46 7.37 -1.93
C GLY A 18 -3.46 7.38 -3.08
N ILE A 19 -4.53 8.17 -2.94
CA ILE A 19 -5.42 8.50 -4.05
C ILE A 19 -4.99 9.87 -4.58
N ILE A 20 -4.25 9.87 -5.69
CA ILE A 20 -3.78 11.10 -6.34
C ILE A 20 -4.75 11.43 -7.46
N ILE A 21 -5.42 12.57 -7.35
CA ILE A 21 -6.44 13.03 -8.29
C ILE A 21 -5.92 14.25 -9.05
N ASP A 22 -5.92 14.18 -10.37
CA ASP A 22 -5.66 15.31 -11.26
C ASP A 22 -6.61 15.27 -12.46
N ASN A 23 -7.19 16.40 -12.83
CA ASN A 23 -8.11 16.52 -13.97
C ASN A 23 -9.23 15.45 -14.00
N GLN A 24 -9.86 15.18 -12.85
CA GLN A 24 -10.89 14.14 -12.66
C GLN A 24 -10.44 12.71 -13.00
N LYS A 25 -9.13 12.45 -13.00
CA LYS A 25 -8.53 11.13 -13.19
C LYS A 25 -7.74 10.75 -11.94
N ILE A 26 -7.55 9.45 -11.74
CA ILE A 26 -6.77 8.89 -10.62
C ILE A 26 -5.48 8.30 -11.18
N LEU A 27 -4.35 8.54 -10.51
CA LEU A 27 -3.10 7.85 -10.82
C LEU A 27 -3.17 6.39 -10.37
N ALA A 28 -2.98 5.47 -11.32
CA ALA A 28 -2.87 4.04 -11.06
C ALA A 28 -1.58 3.48 -11.66
N MET A 29 -0.96 2.53 -10.94
CA MET A 29 0.25 1.82 -11.33
C MET A 29 -0.11 0.47 -11.94
N ARG A 30 0.77 -0.02 -12.83
CA ARG A 30 0.72 -1.37 -13.39
C ARG A 30 2.14 -1.86 -13.58
N ASP A 31 2.41 -3.07 -13.13
CA ASP A 31 3.66 -3.78 -13.39
C ASP A 31 3.38 -5.04 -14.22
N GLU A 32 4.45 -5.67 -14.71
CA GLU A 32 4.35 -6.91 -15.51
C GLU A 32 3.89 -8.11 -14.68
N CYS A 33 4.00 -8.03 -13.35
CA CYS A 33 3.71 -9.12 -12.43
C CYS A 33 2.24 -9.18 -12.00
N SER A 34 1.46 -8.14 -12.26
CA SER A 34 0.09 -7.99 -11.77
C SER A 34 -0.91 -7.84 -12.93
N PRO A 35 -1.99 -8.65 -12.97
CA PRO A 35 -3.00 -8.58 -14.04
C PRO A 35 -3.98 -7.41 -13.87
N TYR A 36 -3.77 -6.52 -12.90
CA TYR A 36 -4.65 -5.41 -12.56
C TYR A 36 -3.86 -4.13 -12.28
N TYR A 37 -4.52 -2.98 -12.46
CA TYR A 37 -4.02 -1.68 -12.00
C TYR A 37 -4.22 -1.56 -10.49
N TYR A 38 -3.32 -0.84 -9.81
CA TYR A 38 -3.39 -0.60 -8.37
C TYR A 38 -2.92 0.80 -8.01
N LEU A 39 -3.32 1.29 -6.84
CA LEU A 39 -2.92 2.63 -6.37
C LEU A 39 -1.46 2.62 -5.86
N PRO A 40 -0.72 3.73 -6.03
CA PRO A 40 0.60 3.89 -5.42
C PRO A 40 0.50 3.75 -3.89
N GLY A 41 1.38 2.95 -3.30
CA GLY A 41 1.33 2.65 -1.87
C GLY A 41 2.34 1.61 -1.42
N GLY A 42 2.34 1.31 -0.13
CA GLY A 42 3.39 0.54 0.52
C GLY A 42 2.95 -0.16 1.80
N ARG A 43 3.91 -0.82 2.45
CA ARG A 43 3.76 -1.32 3.82
C ARG A 43 4.13 -0.22 4.79
N VAL A 44 3.36 -0.10 5.85
CA VAL A 44 3.66 0.82 6.96
C VAL A 44 4.65 0.14 7.90
N LYS A 45 5.63 0.89 8.37
CA LYS A 45 6.64 0.45 9.35
C LYS A 45 6.18 0.75 10.77
N LEU A 46 6.70 -0.04 11.70
CA LEU A 46 6.51 0.22 13.12
C LEU A 46 7.15 1.56 13.49
N GLY A 47 6.35 2.45 14.07
CA GLY A 47 6.80 3.76 14.54
C GLY A 47 6.57 4.92 13.58
N GLU A 48 6.00 4.69 12.39
CA GLU A 48 5.53 5.75 11.48
C GLU A 48 4.00 5.77 11.41
N THR A 49 3.41 6.93 11.14
CA THR A 49 1.97 7.04 10.86
C THR A 49 1.67 6.59 9.43
N ALA A 50 0.38 6.42 9.10
CA ALA A 50 -0.02 6.10 7.74
C ALA A 50 0.38 7.21 6.76
N GLU A 51 0.26 8.47 7.20
CA GLU A 51 0.61 9.67 6.45
C GLU A 51 2.12 9.78 6.20
N GLU A 52 2.96 9.39 7.15
CA GLU A 52 4.43 9.38 6.98
C GLU A 52 4.89 8.28 6.01
N SER A 53 4.08 7.24 5.82
CA SER A 53 4.37 6.10 4.96
C SER A 53 3.96 6.31 3.49
N ILE A 54 3.25 7.39 3.14
CA ILE A 54 2.70 7.63 1.78
C ILE A 54 3.15 8.97 1.17
#